data_AF-A0A938VZX7-F1
#
_entry.id   AF-A0A938VZX7-F1
#
_cell.length_a   1.000
_cell.length_b   1.000
_cell.length_c   1.000
_cell.angle_alpha   90.00
_cell.angle_beta   90.00
_cell.angle_gamma   90.00
#
_symmetry.space_group_name_H-M   'P 1'
#
loop_
_entity.id
_entity.type
_entity.pdbx_description
1 polymer ?
#
loop_
_entity_poly.entity_id
_entity_poly.type
_entity_poly.pdbx_seq_one_letter_code
_entity_poly.pdbx_strand_id
1 'polypeptide(L)'
;MMAYGGTVYGLEVKSFTNLPDYQRSLRQAAAYGRQLGLAEITLALFVEQVDDANRTKYEAVYVDAETGVRVAPVFVQTGVWGQIADSK
;
A
#
# COMPACT_ATOMS: atom_id res chain seq x y z
N MET A 1 -4.21 8.23 10.66
CA MET A 1 -5.65 7.91 10.73
C MET A 1 -6.42 9.05 10.08
N MET A 2 -7.22 8.75 9.06
CA MET A 2 -8.09 9.72 8.38
C MET A 2 -9.54 9.40 8.72
N ALA A 3 -10.35 10.43 9.01
CA ALA A 3 -11.78 10.26 9.21
C ALA A 3 -12.52 10.87 8.02
N TYR A 4 -13.32 10.07 7.32
CA TYR A 4 -14.12 10.50 6.17
C TYR A 4 -15.49 9.82 6.21
N GLY A 5 -16.58 10.60 6.10
CA GLY A 5 -17.94 10.06 6.07
C GLY A 5 -18.36 9.26 7.32
N GLY A 6 -17.72 9.46 8.47
CA GLY A 6 -17.96 8.67 9.70
C GLY A 6 -17.19 7.34 9.76
N THR A 7 -16.38 7.03 8.75
CA THR A 7 -15.49 5.86 8.74
C THR A 7 -14.04 6.29 8.98
N VAL A 8 -13.33 5.49 9.76
CA VAL A 8 -11.90 5.65 10.02
C VAL A 8 -11.12 4.82 9.01
N TYR A 9 -10.18 5.46 8.33
CA TYR A 9 -9.26 4.83 7.40
C TYR A 9 -7.82 4.92 7.94
N GLY A 10 -7.10 3.80 7.92
CA GLY A 10 -5.66 3.78 8.10
C GLY A 10 -4.96 3.98 6.76
N LEU A 11 -4.01 4.90 6.71
CA LEU A 11 -3.08 5.05 5.60
C LEU A 11 -1.67 4.97 6.18
N GLU A 12 -0.89 4.00 5.72
CA GLU A 12 0.53 3.91 6.01
C GLU A 12 1.31 4.15 4.74
N VAL A 13 2.41 4.90 4.84
CA VAL A 13 3.27 5.28 3.71
C VAL A 13 4.64 4.65 3.92
N LYS A 14 5.12 3.89 2.93
CA LYS A 14 6.47 3.31 2.94
C LYS A 14 7.12 3.32 1.55
N SER A 15 8.44 3.24 1.58
CA SER A 15 9.28 2.84 0.44
C SER A 15 9.99 1.53 0.79
N PHE A 16 10.23 0.66 -0.18
CA PHE A 16 10.95 -0.60 0.01
C PHE A 16 11.94 -0.82 -1.13
N THR A 17 12.99 -1.61 -0.89
CA THR A 17 14.05 -1.87 -1.90
C THR A 17 14.07 -3.32 -2.38
N ASN A 18 13.35 -4.22 -1.69
CA ASN A 18 13.35 -5.65 -1.98
C ASN A 18 12.07 -6.34 -1.48
N LEU A 19 11.87 -7.58 -1.93
CA LEU A 19 10.71 -8.39 -1.59
C LEU A 19 10.55 -8.67 -0.06
N PRO A 20 11.61 -9.02 0.70
CA PRO A 20 11.51 -9.14 2.14
C PRO A 20 10.98 -7.89 2.85
N ASP A 21 11.39 -6.70 2.43
CA ASP A 21 10.95 -5.43 3.01
C ASP A 21 9.50 -5.10 2.65
N TYR A 22 9.07 -5.45 1.43
CA TYR A 22 7.64 -5.41 1.06
C TYR A 22 6.80 -6.31 1.99
N GLN A 23 7.20 -7.57 2.18
CA GLN A 23 6.47 -8.49 3.07
C GLN A 23 6.45 -8.03 4.52
N ARG A 24 7.54 -7.43 5.00
CA ARG A 24 7.60 -6.82 6.33
C ARG A 24 6.63 -5.65 6.45
N SER A 25 6.52 -4.84 5.41
CA SER A 25 5.61 -3.70 5.34
C SER A 25 4.14 -4.13 5.47
N LEU A 26 3.75 -5.22 4.82
CA LEU A 26 2.41 -5.80 4.96
C LEU A 26 2.09 -6.17 6.41
N ARG A 27 2.99 -6.90 7.08
CA ARG A 27 2.80 -7.31 8.48
C ARG A 27 2.75 -6.12 9.43
N GLN A 28 3.58 -5.10 9.20
CA GLN A 28 3.56 -3.87 9.99
C GLN A 28 2.23 -3.13 9.84
N ALA A 29 1.71 -3.01 8.62
CA ALA A 29 0.41 -2.39 8.36
C ALA A 29 -0.73 -3.16 9.03
N ALA A 30 -0.72 -4.50 8.97
CA ALA A 30 -1.71 -5.32 9.66
C ALA A 30 -1.67 -5.13 11.18
N ALA A 31 -0.47 -5.15 11.77
CA ALA A 31 -0.28 -4.91 13.20
C ALA A 31 -0.78 -3.51 13.62
N TYR A 32 -0.52 -2.49 12.79
CA TYR A 32 -1.00 -1.14 13.03
C TYR A 32 -2.53 -1.04 12.89
N GLY A 33 -3.11 -1.65 11.85
CA GLY A 33 -4.57 -1.74 11.68
C GLY A 33 -5.25 -2.37 12.88
N ARG A 34 -4.67 -3.45 13.43
CA ARG A 34 -5.15 -4.09 14.67
C ARG A 34 -5.09 -3.15 15.87
N GLN A 35 -4.00 -2.41 16.05
CA GLN A 35 -3.86 -1.42 17.13
C GLN A 35 -4.93 -0.31 17.05
N LEU A 36 -5.36 0.03 15.83
CA LEU A 36 -6.41 1.01 15.59
C LEU A 36 -7.84 0.42 15.64
N GLY A 37 -7.99 -0.89 15.82
CA GLY A 37 -9.28 -1.57 15.78
C GLY A 37 -9.93 -1.61 14.39
N LEU A 38 -9.13 -1.54 13.32
CA LEU A 38 -9.60 -1.53 11.94
C LEU A 38 -9.59 -2.95 11.36
N ALA A 39 -10.65 -3.28 10.61
CA ALA A 39 -10.72 -4.53 9.83
C ALA A 39 -9.90 -4.47 8.53
N GLU A 40 -9.66 -3.26 8.01
CA GLU A 40 -8.92 -3.03 6.77
C GLU A 40 -8.05 -1.77 6.87
N ILE A 41 -6.87 -1.82 6.23
CA ILE A 41 -5.93 -0.70 6.12
C ILE A 41 -5.37 -0.60 4.70
N THR A 42 -5.25 0.61 4.18
CA THR A 42 -4.55 0.86 2.90
C THR A 42 -3.07 1.13 3.17
N LEU A 43 -2.20 0.41 2.48
CA LEU A 43 -0.75 0.60 2.53
C LEU A 43 -0.29 1.23 1.22
N ALA A 44 0.00 2.53 1.22
CA ALA A 44 0.54 3.22 0.06
C ALA A 44 2.06 3.03 -0.01
N LEU A 45 2.54 2.50 -1.13
CA LEU A 45 3.95 2.21 -1.37
C LEU A 45 4.45 3.06 -2.54
N PHE A 46 5.39 3.94 -2.27
CA PHE A 46 5.93 4.83 -3.29
C PHE A 46 7.04 4.11 -4.05
N VAL A 47 6.87 3.99 -5.36
CA VAL A 47 7.81 3.30 -6.25
C VAL A 47 8.12 4.19 -7.44
N GLU A 48 9.36 4.12 -7.93
CA GLU A 48 9.76 4.95 -9.07
C GLU A 48 9.03 4.54 -10.35
N GLN A 49 8.95 3.24 -10.62
CA GLN A 49 8.23 2.66 -11.75
C GLN A 49 7.63 1.32 -11.32
N VAL A 50 6.49 0.98 -11.93
CA VAL A 50 5.90 -0.36 -11.80
C VAL A 50 5.11 -0.70 -13.06
N ASP A 51 5.30 -1.90 -13.59
CA ASP A 51 4.50 -2.45 -14.68
C ASP A 51 3.20 -3.10 -14.17
N ASP A 52 2.29 -3.39 -15.09
CA ASP A 52 0.97 -3.97 -14.79
C ASP A 52 1.06 -5.37 -14.16
N ALA A 53 2.08 -6.16 -14.52
CA ALA A 53 2.27 -7.49 -13.97
C ALA A 53 2.61 -7.42 -12.48
N ASN A 54 3.49 -6.49 -12.10
CA ASN A 54 3.86 -6.23 -10.72
C ASN A 54 2.73 -5.54 -9.95
N ARG A 55 1.95 -4.63 -10.56
CA ARG A 55 0.71 -4.10 -9.94
C ARG A 55 -0.25 -5.23 -9.58
N THR A 56 -0.58 -6.08 -10.54
CA THR A 56 -1.48 -7.22 -10.35
C THR A 56 -1.00 -8.15 -9.23
N LYS A 57 0.31 -8.38 -9.16
CA LYS A 57 0.91 -9.26 -8.17
C LYS A 57 0.94 -8.67 -6.77
N TYR A 58 1.28 -7.39 -6.63
CA TYR A 58 1.62 -6.78 -5.35
C TYR A 58 0.53 -5.84 -4.78
N GLU A 59 -0.45 -5.41 -5.57
CA GLU A 59 -1.63 -4.69 -5.05
C GLU A 59 -2.76 -5.64 -4.63
N ALA A 60 -2.53 -6.95 -4.67
CA ALA A 60 -3.47 -7.94 -4.17
C ALA A 60 -3.68 -7.79 -2.66
N VAL A 61 -4.93 -7.94 -2.21
CA VAL A 61 -5.27 -7.89 -0.78
C VAL A 61 -4.51 -8.96 -0.02
N TYR A 62 -3.75 -8.52 0.98
CA TYR A 62 -3.08 -9.40 1.93
C TYR A 62 -3.93 -9.53 3.19
N VAL A 63 -4.19 -10.76 3.62
CA VAL A 63 -4.88 -11.04 4.88
C VAL A 63 -3.85 -11.59 5.86
N ASP A 64 -3.62 -10.85 6.94
CA ASP A 64 -2.70 -11.31 7.97
C ASP A 64 -3.38 -12.38 8.83
N ALA A 65 -2.77 -13.57 8.89
CA ALA A 65 -3.37 -14.73 9.55
C ALA A 65 -3.44 -14.58 11.09
N GLU A 66 -2.59 -13.76 11.69
CA GLU A 66 -2.52 -13.57 13.13
C GLU A 66 -3.57 -12.55 13.62
N THR A 67 -3.71 -11.45 12.88
CA THR A 67 -4.56 -10.32 13.25
C THR A 67 -5.93 -10.34 12.58
N GLY A 68 -6.07 -11.05 11.45
CA GLY A 68 -7.27 -11.03 10.61
C GLY A 68 -7.45 -9.74 9.80
N VAL A 69 -6.53 -8.78 9.94
CA VAL A 69 -6.61 -7.48 9.26
C VAL A 69 -6.32 -7.64 7.78
N ARG A 70 -7.15 -7.00 6.94
CA ARG A 70 -6.96 -6.89 5.50
C ARG A 70 -6.04 -5.70 5.20
N VAL A 71 -4.97 -5.92 4.47
CA VAL A 71 -4.09 -4.87 3.96
C VAL A 71 -4.31 -4.77 2.47
N ALA A 72 -4.71 -3.57 2.00
CA ALA A 72 -4.83 -3.24 0.59
C ALA A 72 -3.60 -2.42 0.16
N PRO A 73 -2.58 -3.03 -0.48
CA PRO A 73 -1.41 -2.31 -0.94
C PRO A 73 -1.73 -1.53 -2.20
N VAL A 74 -1.20 -0.32 -2.33
CA VAL A 74 -1.35 0.51 -3.53
C VAL A 74 0.01 1.09 -3.90
N PHE A 75 0.46 0.86 -5.13
CA PHE A 75 1.70 1.44 -5.63
C PHE A 75 1.45 2.83 -6.19
N VAL A 76 2.02 3.83 -5.52
CA VAL A 76 2.04 5.21 -5.97
C VAL A 76 3.31 5.41 -6.80
N GLN A 77 3.13 5.50 -8.12
CA GLN A 77 4.25 5.71 -9.03
C GLN A 77 4.70 7.18 -9.00
N THR A 78 5.99 7.42 -8.79
CA THR A 78 6.57 8.77 -8.73
C THR A 78 7.40 9.14 -9.95
N GLY A 79 7.81 8.16 -10.76
CA GLY A 79 8.59 8.41 -11.97
C GLY A 79 7.71 8.91 -13.12
N VAL A 80 8.12 10.06 -13.69
CA VAL A 80 7.46 10.71 -14.83
C VAL A 80 8.34 10.54 -16.05
N TRP A 81 8.09 9.52 -16.89
CA TRP A 81 8.63 9.51 -18.26
C TRP A 81 7.48 9.25 -19.22
N GLY A 82 7.15 10.27 -20.02
CA GLY A 82 6.08 10.24 -21.04
C GLY A 82 5.13 11.43 -20.97
N GLN A 83 4.64 11.83 -19.79
CA GLN A 83 3.60 12.89 -19.71
C GLN A 83 4.10 14.33 -19.89
N ILE A 84 5.42 14.57 -19.83
CA ILE A 84 6.02 15.89 -20.13
C ILE A 84 6.54 15.94 -21.58
N ALA A 85 6.65 14.80 -22.27
CA ALA A 85 7.20 14.74 -23.63
C ALA A 85 6.15 15.01 -24.72
N ASP A 86 4.86 14.83 -24.44
CA ASP A 86 3.73 15.08 -25.37
C ASP A 86 3.13 16.49 -25.26
N SER A 87 3.79 17.41 -24.55
CA SER A 87 3.35 18.81 -24.42
C SER A 87 4.19 19.80 -25.25
N LYS A 88 4.76 19.37 -26.38
CA LYS A 88 5.38 20.25 -27.37
C LYS A 88 4.90 19.98 -28.78
#